data_AF-A0A560L6P7-F1
#
_entry.id   AF-A0A560L6P7-F1
#
_cell.length_a   1.000
_cell.length_b   1.000
_cell.length_c   1.000
_cell.angle_alpha   90.00
_cell.angle_beta   90.00
_cell.angle_gamma   90.00
#
_symmetry.space_group_name_H-M   'P 1'
#
loop_
_entity.id
_entity.type
_entity.pdbx_description
1 polymer ?
#
loop_
_entity_poly.entity_id
_entity_poly.type
_entity_poly.pdbx_seq_one_letter_code
_entity_poly.pdbx_strand_id
1 'polypeptide(L)'
;MPLQNRVTPSGDIVASEHRGTFTGNRGIIHDPATRTLLNKRWSSPAWLTCVCEFRGRRREVMRRQSWTELFFLDEATAFAAGHRPCFYCRRDDANRFRAAWEKGNGVSDLSAKAMDAVLHAERLDHRKKRLHPLPLPIDALPDGTMVQASGESYLVADGKTLRWSFAGYERADVTTPAMLLTPPSTVRAFQSGYRPVLNPSAAAALG
;
A
#
# COMPACT_ATOMS: atom_id res chain seq x y z
N MET A 1 24.12 -1.92 -7.08
CA MET A 1 23.20 -1.11 -6.26
C MET A 1 21.76 -1.46 -6.61
N PRO A 2 20.85 -1.61 -5.63
CA PRO A 2 19.44 -1.87 -5.91
C PRO A 2 18.81 -0.71 -6.66
N LEU A 3 17.82 -1.00 -7.51
CA LEU A 3 17.01 0.02 -8.19
C LEU A 3 16.14 0.79 -7.17
N GLN A 4 15.85 2.05 -7.47
CA GLN A 4 14.91 2.86 -6.69
C GLN A 4 13.46 2.46 -7.03
N ASN A 5 12.98 1.39 -6.40
CA ASN A 5 11.63 0.87 -6.63
C ASN A 5 10.97 0.20 -5.42
N ARG A 6 11.48 0.44 -4.22
CA ARG A 6 10.85 -0.02 -2.99
C ARG A 6 9.99 1.09 -2.42
N VAL A 7 8.75 0.77 -2.08
CA VAL A 7 7.77 1.74 -1.62
C VAL A 7 7.60 1.64 -0.11
N THR A 8 7.78 2.77 0.57
CA THR A 8 7.49 2.91 2.00
C THR A 8 5.97 3.04 2.23
N PRO A 9 5.48 2.88 3.48
CA PRO A 9 4.09 3.16 3.83
C PRO A 9 3.65 4.61 3.54
N SER A 10 4.58 5.57 3.62
CA SER A 10 4.36 6.97 3.21
C SER A 10 4.27 7.14 1.68
N GLY A 11 4.64 6.12 0.91
CA GLY A 11 4.59 6.16 -0.54
C GLY A 11 5.85 6.71 -1.20
N ASP A 12 6.93 6.93 -0.44
CA ASP A 12 8.25 7.27 -0.98
C ASP A 12 8.83 6.07 -1.72
N ILE A 13 9.62 6.35 -2.76
CA ILE A 13 10.26 5.31 -3.57
C ILE A 13 11.76 5.39 -3.31
N VAL A 14 12.33 4.33 -2.74
CA VAL A 14 13.73 4.27 -2.31
C VAL A 14 14.43 3.05 -2.91
N ALA A 15 15.76 3.07 -2.88
CA ALA A 15 16.59 1.93 -3.26
C ALA A 15 16.80 1.05 -2.02
N SER A 16 16.49 -0.24 -2.13
CA SER A 16 16.69 -1.21 -1.06
C SER A 16 16.77 -2.63 -1.64
N GLU A 17 17.57 -3.49 -1.01
CA GLU A 17 17.82 -4.86 -1.48
C GLU A 17 16.68 -5.82 -1.14
N HIS A 18 15.86 -5.50 -0.13
CA HIS A 18 14.73 -6.32 0.29
C HIS A 18 13.70 -6.44 -0.84
N ARG A 19 13.20 -7.65 -1.13
CA ARG A 19 12.40 -7.90 -2.36
C ARG A 19 10.92 -7.56 -2.24
N GLY A 20 10.36 -7.61 -1.03
CA GLY A 20 8.92 -7.51 -0.81
C GLY A 20 8.14 -8.72 -1.37
N THR A 21 6.83 -8.75 -1.13
CA THR A 21 5.94 -9.85 -1.56
C THR A 21 4.96 -9.45 -2.66
N PHE A 22 4.73 -8.15 -2.84
CA PHE A 22 3.90 -7.60 -3.92
C PHE A 22 4.69 -6.65 -4.80
N THR A 23 4.26 -6.56 -6.06
CA THR A 23 4.65 -5.49 -6.96
C THR A 23 3.48 -4.54 -7.20
N GLY A 24 3.66 -3.53 -8.04
CA GLY A 24 2.62 -2.59 -8.38
C GLY A 24 3.14 -1.45 -9.24
N ASN A 25 2.27 -0.49 -9.52
CA ASN A 25 2.61 0.60 -10.42
C ASN A 25 2.00 1.93 -10.02
N ARG A 26 2.61 2.99 -10.54
CA ARG A 26 2.06 4.35 -10.64
C ARG A 26 2.11 4.86 -12.09
N GLY A 27 1.98 3.93 -13.03
CA GLY A 27 2.28 4.08 -14.46
C GLY A 27 3.78 4.22 -14.78
N ILE A 28 4.12 4.88 -15.89
CA ILE A 28 5.51 4.98 -16.39
C ILE A 28 6.20 6.21 -15.79
N ILE A 29 7.11 5.99 -14.85
CA ILE A 29 7.83 7.04 -14.10
C ILE A 29 9.35 6.83 -14.06
N HIS A 30 9.89 5.99 -14.94
CA HIS A 30 11.33 5.76 -15.06
C HIS A 30 11.83 6.15 -16.46
N ASP A 31 13.12 6.47 -16.55
CA ASP A 31 13.85 6.52 -17.81
C ASP A 31 14.20 5.08 -18.24
N PRO A 32 13.80 4.64 -19.45
CA PRO A 32 13.96 3.25 -19.87
C PRO A 32 15.40 2.88 -20.25
N ALA A 33 16.28 3.85 -20.49
CA ALA A 33 17.69 3.60 -20.80
C ALA A 33 18.52 3.45 -19.52
N THR A 34 18.24 4.28 -18.52
CA THR A 34 19.03 4.33 -17.28
C THR A 34 18.37 3.59 -16.11
N ARG A 35 17.08 3.28 -16.20
CA ARG A 35 16.24 2.72 -15.11
C ARG A 35 16.23 3.61 -13.86
N THR A 36 16.37 4.92 -14.03
CA THR A 36 16.25 5.91 -12.94
C THR A 36 14.84 6.52 -12.93
N LEU A 37 14.38 6.99 -11.76
CA LEU A 37 13.07 7.65 -11.66
C LEU A 37 13.10 9.06 -12.25
N LEU A 38 12.08 9.40 -13.02
CA LEU A 38 11.81 10.75 -13.52
C LEU A 38 11.29 11.66 -12.40
N ASN A 39 11.30 12.98 -12.56
CA ASN A 39 10.76 13.92 -11.55
C ASN A 39 9.26 13.71 -11.23
N LYS A 40 8.49 13.13 -12.15
CA LYS A 40 7.10 12.69 -11.89
C LYS A 40 7.10 11.44 -11.02
N ARG A 41 6.23 11.41 -9.99
CA ARG A 41 6.11 10.26 -9.07
C ARG A 41 4.89 9.37 -9.36
N TRP A 42 4.08 9.75 -10.34
CA TRP A 42 3.00 8.97 -10.93
C TRP A 42 2.67 9.53 -12.32
N SER A 43 1.91 8.76 -13.11
CA SER A 43 1.34 9.19 -14.40
C SER A 43 -0.16 8.92 -14.54
N SER A 44 -0.76 8.27 -13.52
CA SER A 44 -2.18 7.95 -13.45
C SER A 44 -2.61 7.90 -11.98
N PRO A 45 -3.88 8.21 -11.64
CA PRO A 45 -4.43 7.98 -10.30
C PRO A 45 -4.63 6.49 -9.98
N ALA A 46 -4.61 5.61 -10.99
CA ALA A 46 -4.71 4.17 -10.84
C ALA A 46 -3.39 3.59 -10.33
N TRP A 47 -3.14 3.71 -9.02
CA TRP A 47 -2.02 3.04 -8.38
C TRP A 47 -2.45 1.66 -7.93
N LEU A 48 -1.82 0.64 -8.50
CA LEU A 48 -2.27 -0.75 -8.37
C LEU A 48 -1.24 -1.60 -7.66
N THR A 49 -1.71 -2.50 -6.82
CA THR A 49 -0.95 -3.61 -6.24
C THR A 49 -1.18 -4.86 -7.08
N CYS A 50 -0.10 -5.53 -7.46
CA CYS A 50 -0.05 -6.68 -8.34
C CYS A 50 0.73 -7.83 -7.68
N VAL A 51 0.49 -9.06 -8.12
CA VAL A 51 1.37 -10.19 -7.78
C VAL A 51 2.68 -10.11 -8.57
N CYS A 52 3.78 -10.56 -7.96
CA CYS A 52 5.11 -10.58 -8.60
C CYS A 52 5.19 -11.57 -9.77
N GLU A 53 4.37 -12.62 -9.74
CA GLU A 53 4.26 -13.63 -10.79
C GLU A 53 2.79 -13.89 -11.10
N PHE A 54 2.43 -13.91 -12.39
CA PHE A 54 1.07 -14.18 -12.83
C PHE A 54 1.10 -15.13 -14.03
N ARG A 55 0.42 -16.28 -13.91
CA ARG A 55 0.36 -17.32 -14.95
C ARG A 55 1.75 -17.75 -15.46
N GLY A 56 2.67 -18.01 -14.52
CA GLY A 56 4.05 -18.43 -14.80
C GLY A 56 4.95 -17.34 -15.39
N ARG A 57 4.53 -16.07 -15.36
CA ARG A 57 5.29 -14.95 -15.92
C ARG A 57 5.63 -13.93 -14.84
N ARG A 58 6.91 -13.53 -14.81
CA ARG A 58 7.41 -12.37 -14.06
C ARG A 58 7.74 -11.26 -15.03
N ARG A 59 7.51 -10.02 -14.61
CA ARG A 59 7.85 -8.85 -15.44
C ARG A 59 9.34 -8.55 -15.35
N GLU A 60 9.91 -8.12 -16.47
CA GLU A 60 11.21 -7.47 -16.46
C GLU A 60 11.06 -6.08 -15.81
N VAL A 61 11.89 -5.80 -14.81
CA VAL A 61 11.81 -4.58 -14.02
C VAL A 61 12.32 -3.38 -14.83
N MET A 62 11.50 -2.32 -14.86
CA MET A 62 11.78 -1.05 -15.54
C MET A 62 12.18 -1.22 -17.00
N ARG A 63 11.43 -2.07 -17.72
CA ARG A 63 11.60 -2.26 -19.15
C ARG A 63 11.03 -1.07 -19.93
N ARG A 64 11.62 -0.79 -21.09
CA ARG A 64 11.13 0.20 -22.06
C ARG A 64 9.64 0.01 -22.37
N GLN A 65 8.90 1.14 -22.38
CA GLN A 65 7.44 1.20 -22.65
C GLN A 65 6.59 0.33 -21.68
N SER A 66 7.11 0.05 -20.48
CA SER A 66 6.37 -0.60 -19.39
C SER A 66 6.10 0.41 -18.27
N TRP A 67 5.05 0.17 -17.48
CA TRP A 67 4.92 0.83 -16.19
C TRP A 67 6.10 0.49 -15.29
N THR A 68 6.45 1.42 -14.40
CA THR A 68 7.56 1.21 -13.45
C THR A 68 7.14 0.21 -12.39
N GLU A 69 7.81 -0.94 -12.35
CA GLU A 69 7.60 -1.96 -11.31
C GLU A 69 8.06 -1.43 -9.95
N LEU A 70 7.11 -1.22 -9.06
CA LEU A 70 7.30 -0.86 -7.65
C LEU A 70 7.08 -2.09 -6.78
N PHE A 71 7.71 -2.17 -5.61
CA PHE A 71 7.64 -3.32 -4.72
C PHE A 71 7.33 -2.91 -3.29
N PHE A 72 6.53 -3.74 -2.62
CA PHE A 72 6.02 -3.52 -1.28
C PHE A 72 6.38 -4.71 -0.40
N LEU A 73 6.69 -4.45 0.87
CA LEU A 73 6.91 -5.52 1.85
C LEU A 73 5.75 -6.51 1.82
N ASP A 74 4.53 -5.98 1.86
CA ASP A 74 3.27 -6.71 1.86
C ASP A 74 2.11 -5.84 1.35
N GLU A 75 0.87 -6.35 1.48
CA GLU A 75 -0.30 -5.64 1.00
C GLU A 75 -0.68 -4.45 1.88
N ALA A 76 -0.49 -4.54 3.20
CA ALA A 76 -0.71 -3.42 4.13
C ALA A 76 0.16 -2.22 3.75
N THR A 77 1.43 -2.46 3.42
CA THR A 77 2.34 -1.42 2.90
C THR A 77 1.81 -0.79 1.62
N ALA A 78 1.27 -1.60 0.70
CA ALA A 78 0.72 -1.10 -0.55
C ALA A 78 -0.53 -0.23 -0.34
N PHE A 79 -1.43 -0.66 0.54
CA PHE A 79 -2.62 0.10 0.94
C PHE A 79 -2.27 1.40 1.67
N ALA A 80 -1.29 1.39 2.56
CA ALA A 80 -0.78 2.58 3.22
C ALA A 80 -0.24 3.59 2.19
N ALA A 81 0.51 3.11 1.20
CA ALA A 81 0.94 3.92 0.05
C ALA A 81 -0.20 4.32 -0.89
N GLY A 82 -1.43 3.88 -0.63
CA GLY A 82 -2.66 4.23 -1.33
C GLY A 82 -2.98 3.37 -2.55
N HIS A 83 -2.33 2.22 -2.76
CA HIS A 83 -2.61 1.34 -3.90
C HIS A 83 -3.82 0.44 -3.60
N ARG A 84 -4.58 0.10 -4.64
CA ARG A 84 -5.64 -0.92 -4.58
C ARG A 84 -5.26 -2.18 -5.36
N PRO A 85 -5.86 -3.35 -5.10
CA PRO A 85 -5.59 -4.55 -5.89
C PRO A 85 -5.90 -4.36 -7.40
N CYS A 86 -5.06 -4.93 -8.26
CA CYS A 86 -5.25 -4.94 -9.72
C CYS A 86 -6.43 -5.84 -10.11
N PHE A 87 -7.38 -5.36 -10.92
CA PHE A 87 -8.47 -6.20 -11.46
C PHE A 87 -8.01 -7.21 -12.52
N TYR A 88 -6.74 -7.18 -12.92
CA TYR A 88 -6.19 -8.11 -13.90
C TYR A 88 -5.55 -9.33 -13.22
N CYS A 89 -4.48 -9.10 -12.48
CA CYS A 89 -3.65 -10.14 -11.87
C CYS A 89 -4.12 -10.59 -10.48
N ARG A 90 -4.95 -9.78 -9.82
CA ARG A 90 -5.49 -9.97 -8.47
C ARG A 90 -7.01 -9.81 -8.50
N ARG A 91 -7.65 -10.33 -9.56
CA ARG A 91 -9.07 -10.07 -9.86
C ARG A 91 -9.98 -10.43 -8.68
N ASP A 92 -9.75 -11.56 -8.04
CA ASP A 92 -10.58 -12.02 -6.92
C ASP A 92 -10.38 -11.15 -5.68
N ASP A 93 -9.14 -10.78 -5.35
CA ASP A 93 -8.84 -9.80 -4.30
C ASP A 93 -9.49 -8.44 -4.60
N ALA A 94 -9.39 -7.96 -5.84
CA ALA A 94 -9.94 -6.68 -6.25
C ALA A 94 -11.48 -6.65 -6.15
N ASN A 95 -12.14 -7.77 -6.47
CA ASN A 95 -13.58 -7.90 -6.28
C ASN A 95 -13.96 -7.95 -4.80
N ARG A 96 -13.23 -8.71 -3.97
CA ARG A 96 -13.44 -8.71 -2.50
C ARG A 96 -13.22 -7.33 -1.90
N PHE A 97 -12.17 -6.64 -2.33
CA PHE A 97 -11.85 -5.29 -1.89
C PHE A 97 -12.96 -4.31 -2.28
N ARG A 98 -13.43 -4.36 -3.53
CA ARG A 98 -14.55 -3.52 -3.98
C ARG A 98 -15.81 -3.77 -3.16
N ALA A 99 -16.19 -5.03 -2.93
CA ALA A 99 -17.39 -5.34 -2.15
C ALA A 99 -17.29 -4.83 -0.70
N ALA A 100 -16.15 -5.03 -0.05
CA ALA A 100 -15.91 -4.53 1.30
C ALA A 100 -15.86 -2.99 1.34
N TRP A 101 -15.27 -2.37 0.31
CA TRP A 101 -15.26 -0.92 0.15
C TRP A 101 -16.67 -0.36 0.00
N GLU A 102 -17.47 -0.92 -0.90
CA GLU A 102 -18.87 -0.51 -1.14
C GLU A 102 -19.67 -0.55 0.16
N LYS A 103 -19.59 -1.68 0.88
CA LYS A 103 -20.21 -1.84 2.21
C LYS A 103 -19.72 -0.79 3.21
N GLY A 104 -18.40 -0.62 3.35
CA GLY A 104 -17.81 0.25 4.37
C GLY A 104 -17.95 1.74 4.08
N ASN A 105 -18.06 2.11 2.81
CA ASN A 105 -18.17 3.51 2.38
C ASN A 105 -19.62 3.91 2.04
N GLY A 106 -20.58 3.00 2.17
CA GLY A 106 -22.00 3.29 1.91
C GLY A 106 -22.29 3.62 0.44
N VAL A 107 -21.58 2.96 -0.49
CA VAL A 107 -21.73 3.14 -1.94
C VAL A 107 -21.98 1.81 -2.63
N SER A 108 -22.50 1.83 -3.84
CA SER A 108 -22.73 0.63 -4.67
C SER A 108 -22.28 0.87 -6.11
N ASP A 109 -22.09 -0.21 -6.86
CA ASP A 109 -21.66 -0.21 -8.27
C ASP A 109 -20.42 0.66 -8.53
N LEU A 110 -19.46 0.62 -7.60
CA LEU A 110 -18.31 1.49 -7.61
C LEU A 110 -17.35 1.09 -8.73
N SER A 111 -17.23 1.97 -9.72
CA SER A 111 -16.23 1.79 -10.77
C SER A 111 -14.80 1.89 -10.21
N ALA A 112 -13.87 1.19 -10.86
CA ALA A 112 -12.45 1.29 -10.53
C ALA A 112 -11.91 2.74 -10.62
N LYS A 113 -12.41 3.51 -11.58
CA LYS A 113 -12.04 4.93 -11.77
C LYS A 113 -12.53 5.81 -10.61
N ALA A 114 -13.74 5.56 -10.12
CA ALA A 114 -14.28 6.28 -8.96
C ALA A 114 -13.48 5.95 -7.69
N MET A 115 -13.15 4.67 -7.47
CA MET A 115 -12.25 4.26 -6.39
C MET A 115 -10.87 4.92 -6.48
N ASP A 116 -10.29 4.98 -7.69
CA ASP A 116 -9.00 5.64 -7.93
C ASP A 116 -9.04 7.14 -7.59
N ALA A 117 -10.15 7.83 -7.91
CA ALA A 117 -10.35 9.24 -7.60
C ALA A 117 -10.42 9.50 -6.08
N VAL A 118 -11.21 8.71 -5.35
CA VAL A 118 -11.29 8.80 -3.88
C VAL A 118 -9.93 8.55 -3.26
N LEU A 119 -9.28 7.44 -3.62
CA LEU A 119 -7.94 7.13 -3.11
C LEU A 119 -6.94 8.24 -3.46
N HIS A 120 -7.04 8.87 -4.63
CA HIS A 120 -6.12 9.94 -5.03
C HIS A 120 -6.23 11.15 -4.08
N ALA A 121 -7.44 11.57 -3.76
CA ALA A 121 -7.71 12.66 -2.82
C ALA A 121 -7.33 12.32 -1.36
N GLU A 122 -7.44 11.04 -0.99
CA GLU A 122 -7.09 10.59 0.36
C GLU A 122 -5.60 10.32 0.54
N ARG A 123 -4.85 9.99 -0.51
CA ARG A 123 -3.42 9.64 -0.38
C ARG A 123 -2.48 10.83 -0.54
N LEU A 124 -2.92 11.91 -1.17
CA LEU A 124 -2.09 13.08 -1.47
C LEU A 124 -2.70 14.38 -0.92
N ASP A 125 -1.82 15.21 -0.36
CA ASP A 125 -2.02 16.65 -0.22
C ASP A 125 -1.00 17.32 -1.15
N HIS A 126 -1.48 17.83 -2.29
CA HIS A 126 -0.67 18.16 -3.45
C HIS A 126 0.22 16.99 -3.92
N ARG A 127 1.51 17.02 -3.58
CA ARG A 127 2.51 15.98 -3.92
C ARG A 127 3.03 15.25 -2.69
N LYS A 128 2.58 15.62 -1.49
CA LYS A 128 3.01 15.03 -0.23
C LYS A 128 2.02 13.97 0.21
N LYS A 129 2.51 13.00 0.98
CA LYS A 129 1.66 12.02 1.63
C LYS A 129 0.66 12.73 2.54
N ARG A 130 -0.63 12.47 2.34
CA ARG A 130 -1.67 12.92 3.25
C ARG A 130 -1.79 11.94 4.42
N LEU A 131 -1.78 12.48 5.63
CA LEU A 131 -2.07 11.78 6.87
C LEU A 131 -3.47 12.17 7.35
N HIS A 132 -4.15 11.27 8.06
CA HIS A 132 -5.50 11.53 8.58
C HIS A 132 -5.56 11.30 10.09
N PRO A 133 -6.45 11.99 10.81
CA PRO A 133 -6.74 11.65 12.20
C PRO A 133 -7.21 10.19 12.33
N LEU A 134 -6.94 9.59 13.48
CA LEU A 134 -7.44 8.24 13.76
C LEU A 134 -8.97 8.29 13.98
N PRO A 135 -9.76 7.43 13.31
CA PRO A 135 -11.20 7.35 13.52
C PRO A 135 -11.57 6.58 14.80
N LEU A 136 -10.62 5.82 15.34
CA LEU A 136 -10.74 4.97 16.51
C LEU A 136 -9.41 5.00 17.30
N PRO A 137 -9.40 4.60 18.58
CA PRO A 137 -8.17 4.25 19.29
C PRO A 137 -7.30 3.28 18.48
N ILE A 138 -5.97 3.36 18.62
CA ILE A 138 -5.01 2.60 17.79
C ILE A 138 -5.24 1.08 17.90
N ASP A 139 -5.49 0.59 19.10
CA ASP A 139 -5.75 -0.80 19.44
C ASP A 139 -7.12 -1.31 18.93
N ALA A 140 -8.03 -0.39 18.57
CA ALA A 140 -9.32 -0.68 17.97
C ALA A 140 -9.35 -0.53 16.44
N LEU A 141 -8.24 -0.12 15.81
CA LEU A 141 -8.14 -0.07 14.35
C LEU A 141 -8.14 -1.49 13.77
N PRO A 142 -8.74 -1.70 12.58
CA PRO A 142 -8.77 -3.03 11.97
C PRO A 142 -7.38 -3.47 11.54
N ASP A 143 -7.11 -4.77 11.63
CA ASP A 143 -5.86 -5.40 11.17
C ASP A 143 -5.48 -4.95 9.76
N GLY A 144 -4.18 -4.67 9.58
CA GLY A 144 -3.67 -4.17 8.31
C GLY A 144 -3.63 -2.65 8.18
N THR A 145 -4.26 -1.93 9.12
CA THR A 145 -4.16 -0.47 9.17
C THR A 145 -2.74 -0.06 9.53
N MET A 146 -2.14 0.80 8.72
CA MET A 146 -0.86 1.44 9.03
C MET A 146 -1.04 2.88 9.52
N VAL A 147 -0.27 3.22 10.55
CA VAL A 147 -0.19 4.54 11.20
C VAL A 147 1.25 5.07 11.18
N GLN A 148 1.40 6.39 11.27
CA GLN A 148 2.68 7.06 11.47
C GLN A 148 2.73 7.73 12.85
N ALA A 149 3.85 7.58 13.53
CA ALA A 149 4.15 8.24 14.81
C ALA A 149 5.64 8.57 14.89
N SER A 150 5.98 9.80 15.27
CA SER A 150 7.38 10.27 15.38
C SER A 150 8.24 9.97 14.14
N GLY A 151 7.66 10.06 12.94
CA GLY A 151 8.35 9.79 11.67
C GLY A 151 8.43 8.30 11.27
N GLU A 152 8.11 7.38 12.19
CA GLU A 152 8.14 5.93 11.97
C GLU A 152 6.76 5.40 11.55
N SER A 153 6.75 4.28 10.83
CA SER A 153 5.51 3.63 10.36
C SER A 153 5.25 2.34 11.16
N TYR A 154 3.99 2.11 11.51
CA TYR A 154 3.56 0.96 12.29
C TYR A 154 2.36 0.31 11.64
N LEU A 155 2.30 -1.02 11.72
CA LEU A 155 1.14 -1.84 11.38
C LEU A 155 0.35 -2.12 12.65
N VAL A 156 -0.98 -1.98 12.58
CA VAL A 156 -1.91 -2.52 13.57
C VAL A 156 -2.29 -3.93 13.17
N ALA A 157 -2.11 -4.88 14.10
CA ALA A 157 -2.53 -6.27 13.95
C ALA A 157 -2.80 -6.89 15.34
N ASP A 158 -3.94 -7.56 15.51
CA ASP A 158 -4.35 -8.21 16.77
C ASP A 158 -4.34 -7.22 17.96
N GLY A 159 -4.85 -6.01 17.73
CA GLY A 159 -4.87 -4.92 18.73
C GLY A 159 -3.49 -4.42 19.16
N LYS A 160 -2.40 -4.87 18.53
CA LYS A 160 -1.01 -4.49 18.82
C LYS A 160 -0.43 -3.67 17.68
N THR A 161 0.66 -2.98 17.96
CA THR A 161 1.44 -2.24 16.97
C THR A 161 2.77 -2.92 16.68
N LEU A 162 3.12 -2.96 15.40
CA LEU A 162 4.36 -3.54 14.90
C LEU A 162 5.09 -2.48 14.07
N ARG A 163 6.31 -2.12 14.45
CA ARG A 163 7.15 -1.20 13.67
C ARG A 163 7.48 -1.83 12.33
N TRP A 164 7.30 -1.06 11.27
CA TRP A 164 7.56 -1.47 9.90
C TRP A 164 9.01 -1.18 9.51
N SER A 165 9.63 -2.11 8.80
CA SER A 165 10.85 -1.89 8.03
C SER A 165 10.77 -2.68 6.71
N PHE A 166 11.68 -2.42 5.77
CA PHE A 166 11.78 -3.26 4.58
C PHE A 166 12.15 -4.72 4.86
N ALA A 167 12.77 -4.99 6.00
CA ALA A 167 13.15 -6.35 6.42
C ALA A 167 11.96 -7.12 7.00
N GLY A 168 10.93 -6.42 7.48
CA GLY A 168 9.79 -7.02 8.15
C GLY A 168 9.26 -6.14 9.28
N TYR A 169 8.47 -6.79 10.13
CA TYR A 169 7.79 -6.20 11.28
C TYR A 169 8.43 -6.63 12.58
N GLU A 170 8.50 -5.72 13.53
CA GLU A 170 8.97 -5.96 14.89
C GLU A 170 7.94 -5.40 15.87
N ARG A 171 7.68 -6.10 16.97
CA ARG A 171 6.77 -5.59 18.00
C ARG A 171 7.34 -4.31 18.60
N ALA A 172 6.53 -3.26 18.62
CA ALA A 172 6.93 -1.97 19.17
C ALA A 172 5.69 -1.18 19.59
N ASP A 173 5.77 -0.51 20.73
CA ASP A 173 4.71 0.39 21.17
C ASP A 173 4.76 1.68 20.35
N VAL A 174 3.57 2.20 20.00
CA VAL A 174 3.45 3.48 19.31
C VAL A 174 3.44 4.62 20.32
N THR A 175 4.36 5.57 20.13
CA THR A 175 4.30 6.86 20.85
C THR A 175 3.24 7.76 20.23
N THR A 176 2.36 8.34 21.05
CA THR A 176 1.34 9.29 20.58
C THR A 176 1.92 10.70 20.46
N PRO A 177 1.36 11.58 19.59
CA PRO A 177 0.22 11.35 18.70
C PRO A 177 0.58 10.53 17.44
N ALA A 178 -0.35 9.67 17.01
CA ALA A 178 -0.24 8.91 15.77
C ALA A 178 -1.31 9.34 14.75
N MET A 179 -0.99 9.19 13.47
CA MET A 179 -1.87 9.57 12.36
C MET A 179 -1.99 8.42 11.35
N LEU A 180 -3.14 8.28 10.69
CA LEU A 180 -3.35 7.25 9.66
C LEU A 180 -2.49 7.52 8.43
N LEU A 181 -1.73 6.49 8.03
CA LEU A 181 -1.15 6.39 6.68
C LEU A 181 -2.16 5.75 5.72
N THR A 182 -2.90 4.75 6.19
CA THR A 182 -3.89 4.05 5.36
C THR A 182 -5.05 4.98 5.02
N PRO A 183 -5.44 5.12 3.73
CA PRO A 183 -6.56 5.97 3.34
C PRO A 183 -7.83 5.62 4.13
N PRO A 184 -8.60 6.61 4.64
CA PRO A 184 -9.80 6.36 5.44
C PRO A 184 -10.81 5.42 4.78
N SER A 185 -10.99 5.52 3.47
CA SER A 185 -11.88 4.63 2.71
C SER A 185 -11.41 3.17 2.66
N THR A 186 -10.09 2.95 2.65
CA THR A 186 -9.48 1.63 2.79
C THR A 186 -9.66 1.09 4.21
N VAL A 187 -9.50 1.92 5.25
CA VAL A 187 -9.76 1.52 6.64
C VAL A 187 -11.21 1.04 6.80
N ARG A 188 -12.18 1.75 6.22
CA ARG A 188 -13.59 1.32 6.22
C ARG A 188 -13.82 -0.01 5.47
N ALA A 189 -13.05 -0.27 4.41
CA ALA A 189 -13.08 -1.57 3.74
C ALA A 189 -12.54 -2.69 4.65
N PHE A 190 -11.50 -2.43 5.45
CA PHE A 190 -10.99 -3.39 6.42
C PHE A 190 -12.00 -3.68 7.54
N GLN A 191 -12.64 -2.63 8.09
CA GLN A 191 -13.75 -2.76 9.04
C GLN A 191 -14.92 -3.58 8.47
N SER A 192 -15.10 -3.55 7.15
CA SER A 192 -16.14 -4.28 6.43
C SER A 192 -15.75 -5.71 6.01
N GLY A 193 -14.58 -6.19 6.43
CA GLY A 193 -14.16 -7.58 6.32
C GLY A 193 -13.05 -7.86 5.31
N TYR A 194 -12.49 -6.85 4.63
CA TYR A 194 -11.30 -7.08 3.81
C TYR A 194 -10.07 -7.26 4.69
N ARG A 195 -9.38 -8.39 4.56
CA ARG A 195 -8.14 -8.67 5.30
C ARG A 195 -6.94 -8.59 4.35
N PRO A 196 -6.02 -7.64 4.52
CA PRO A 196 -4.83 -7.55 3.69
C PRO A 196 -3.85 -8.68 4.00
N VAL A 197 -3.10 -9.11 2.98
CA VAL A 197 -2.00 -10.06 3.15
C VAL A 197 -0.81 -9.37 3.81
N LEU A 198 -0.39 -9.91 4.95
CA LEU A 198 0.74 -9.40 5.73
C LEU A 198 2.01 -10.20 5.47
N ASN A 199 3.17 -9.57 5.65
CA ASN A 199 4.44 -10.30 5.64
C ASN A 199 4.46 -11.32 6.80
N PRO A 200 5.03 -12.54 6.61
CA PRO A 200 5.13 -13.54 7.68
C PRO A 200 5.80 -13.04 8.98
N SER A 201 6.69 -12.04 8.89
CA SER A 201 7.28 -11.41 10.08
C SER A 201 6.23 -10.78 11.01
N ALA A 202 5.07 -10.36 10.51
CA ALA A 202 4.00 -9.82 11.34
C ALA A 202 3.47 -10.88 12.31
N ALA A 203 3.20 -12.09 11.80
CA ALA A 203 2.79 -13.21 12.64
C ALA A 203 3.89 -13.58 13.65
N ALA A 204 5.14 -13.68 13.19
CA ALA A 204 6.28 -13.98 14.06
C ALA A 204 6.48 -12.94 15.18
N ALA A 205 6.17 -11.67 14.93
CA ALA A 205 6.27 -10.61 15.92
C ALA A 205 5.12 -10.60 16.96
N LEU A 206 4.00 -11.26 16.65
CA LEU A 206 2.84 -11.35 17.53
C LEU A 206 2.93 -12.50 18.54
N GLY A 207 3.74 -13.53 18.24
CA GLY A 207 3.91 -14.75 19.04
C GLY A 207 3.20 -15.93 18.39
#